data_AF-A0A2X1RKH4-F1
#
_entry.id   AF-A0A2X1RKH4-F1
#
_cell.length_a   1.000
_cell.length_b   1.000
_cell.length_c   1.000
_cell.angle_alpha   90.00
_cell.angle_beta   90.00
_cell.angle_gamma   90.00
#
_symmetry.space_group_name_H-M   'P 1'
#
loop_
_entity.id
_entity.type
_entity.pdbx_description
1 polymer ?
#
loop_
_entity_poly.entity_id
_entity_poly.type
_entity_poly.pdbx_seq_one_letter_code
_entity_poly.pdbx_strand_id
1 'polypeptide(L)'
;MGKQYPKMLQAYQALGAAAAEGNVLDAKTRELIALAVAVTTRCESCISAHAEEAVKAGASEAEVAAALATAIAFKCRCSLYLFFTCIRSI
;
A
#
# COMPACT_ATOMS: atom_id res chain seq x y z
N MET A 1 0.53 -20.62 -2.26
CA MET A 1 0.37 -20.49 -0.80
C MET A 1 -0.82 -21.28 -0.24
N GLY A 2 -2.06 -20.98 -0.67
CA GLY A 2 -3.27 -21.42 0.05
C GLY A 2 -3.52 -22.93 0.16
N LYS A 3 -3.05 -23.74 -0.80
CA LYS A 3 -3.22 -25.22 -0.73
C LYS A 3 -2.13 -25.93 0.07
N GLN A 4 -0.92 -25.34 0.19
CA GLN A 4 0.22 -25.99 0.83
C GLN A 4 0.38 -25.59 2.31
N TYR A 5 -0.01 -24.37 2.70
CA TYR A 5 0.13 -23.88 4.07
C TYR A 5 -1.17 -23.17 4.53
N PRO A 6 -2.26 -23.91 4.78
CA PRO A 6 -3.58 -23.33 5.05
C PRO A 6 -3.63 -22.51 6.34
N LYS A 7 -2.91 -22.93 7.40
CA LYS A 7 -2.85 -22.20 8.67
C LYS A 7 -2.18 -20.83 8.53
N MET A 8 -1.12 -20.74 7.71
CA MET A 8 -0.45 -19.46 7.43
C MET A 8 -1.35 -18.51 6.67
N LEU A 9 -2.09 -19.01 5.67
CA LEU A 9 -3.06 -18.19 4.95
C LEU A 9 -4.19 -17.70 5.86
N GLN A 10 -4.72 -18.56 6.74
CA GLN A 10 -5.76 -18.17 7.71
C GLN A 10 -5.26 -17.07 8.66
N ALA A 11 -4.05 -17.20 9.19
CA ALA A 11 -3.47 -16.18 10.07
C ALA A 11 -3.32 -14.82 9.36
N TYR A 12 -2.86 -14.83 8.10
CA TYR A 12 -2.77 -13.63 7.29
C TYR A 12 -4.15 -12.98 7.04
N GLN A 13 -5.17 -13.79 6.71
CA GLN A 13 -6.53 -13.28 6.51
C GLN A 13 -7.14 -12.71 7.81
N ALA A 14 -6.88 -13.36 8.94
CA ALA A 14 -7.34 -12.88 10.25
C ALA A 14 -6.73 -11.52 10.60
N LEU A 15 -5.45 -11.29 10.26
CA LEU A 15 -4.82 -9.98 10.43
C LEU A 15 -5.52 -8.89 9.62
N GLY A 16 -5.85 -9.18 8.36
CA GLY A 16 -6.59 -8.26 7.50
C GLY A 16 -7.99 -7.94 8.04
N ALA A 17 -8.70 -8.96 8.54
CA ALA A 17 -10.01 -8.78 9.16
C ALA A 17 -9.94 -7.92 10.43
N ALA A 18 -8.96 -8.16 11.30
CA ALA A 18 -8.73 -7.34 12.49
C ALA A 18 -8.36 -5.89 12.14
N ALA A 19 -7.56 -5.68 11.09
CA ALA A 19 -7.23 -4.33 10.61
C ALA A 19 -8.44 -3.56 10.04
N ALA A 20 -9.49 -4.27 9.60
CA ALA A 20 -10.74 -3.70 9.11
C ALA A 20 -11.81 -3.56 10.20
N GLU A 21 -11.53 -4.01 11.43
CA GLU A 21 -12.49 -4.02 12.53
C GLU A 21 -12.98 -2.61 12.87
N GLY A 22 -14.27 -2.50 13.21
CA GLY A 22 -14.91 -1.22 13.53
C GLY A 22 -15.10 -0.27 12.34
N ASN A 23 -14.56 -0.61 11.15
CA ASN A 23 -14.68 0.16 9.91
C ASN A 23 -14.32 1.65 10.09
N VAL A 24 -13.33 1.94 10.95
CA VAL A 24 -12.87 3.31 11.23
C VAL A 24 -12.29 3.98 9.98
N LEU A 25 -11.56 3.20 9.18
CA LEU A 25 -11.26 3.53 7.79
C LEU A 25 -12.15 2.67 6.92
N ASP A 26 -12.84 3.25 5.95
CA ASP A 26 -13.66 2.51 5.00
C ASP A 26 -12.77 1.70 4.02
N ALA A 27 -13.38 0.73 3.33
CA ALA A 27 -12.65 -0.17 2.43
C ALA A 27 -11.85 0.59 1.37
N LYS A 28 -12.42 1.63 0.76
CA LYS A 28 -11.74 2.45 -0.25
C LYS A 28 -10.46 3.07 0.32
N THR A 29 -10.56 3.69 1.48
CA THR A 29 -9.41 4.32 2.15
C THR A 29 -8.33 3.30 2.49
N ARG A 30 -8.71 2.12 3.01
CA ARG A 30 -7.74 1.05 3.32
C ARG A 30 -7.01 0.55 2.07
N GLU A 31 -7.72 0.33 0.98
CA GLU A 31 -7.10 -0.13 -0.27
C GLU A 31 -6.21 0.94 -0.93
N LEU A 32 -6.58 2.22 -0.87
CA LEU A 32 -5.70 3.31 -1.34
C LEU A 32 -4.41 3.40 -0.53
N ILE A 33 -4.46 3.20 0.80
CA ILE A 33 -3.27 3.12 1.65
C ILE A 33 -2.43 1.89 1.28
N ALA A 34 -3.06 0.72 1.15
CA ALA A 34 -2.37 -0.52 0.80
C ALA A 34 -1.67 -0.42 -0.57
N LEU A 35 -2.34 0.20 -1.56
CA LEU A 35 -1.78 0.47 -2.88
C LEU A 35 -0.56 1.41 -2.80
N ALA A 36 -0.65 2.50 -2.02
CA ALA A 36 0.50 3.38 -1.80
C ALA A 36 1.69 2.63 -1.20
N VAL A 37 1.45 1.77 -0.19
CA VAL A 37 2.50 0.93 0.42
C VAL A 37 3.07 -0.07 -0.59
N ALA A 38 2.23 -0.72 -1.39
CA ALA A 38 2.65 -1.66 -2.44
C ALA A 38 3.61 -1.02 -3.44
N VAL A 39 3.35 0.22 -3.84
CA VAL A 39 4.25 1.00 -4.73
C VAL A 39 5.56 1.34 -4.05
N THR A 40 5.52 1.77 -2.78
CA THR A 40 6.77 2.09 -2.05
C THR A 40 7.66 0.86 -1.82
N THR A 41 7.07 -0.33 -1.73
CA THR A 41 7.78 -1.61 -1.56
C THR A 41 8.12 -2.27 -2.89
N ARG A 42 7.62 -1.73 -4.02
CA ARG A 42 7.79 -2.28 -5.37
C ARG A 42 7.27 -3.72 -5.50
N CYS A 43 6.19 -4.04 -4.78
CA CYS A 43 5.55 -5.35 -4.88
C CYS A 43 4.53 -5.37 -6.02
N GLU A 44 4.92 -5.83 -7.22
CA GLU A 44 4.04 -5.86 -8.40
C GLU A 44 2.72 -6.60 -8.15
N SER A 45 2.78 -7.79 -7.56
CA SER A 45 1.56 -8.55 -7.24
C SER A 45 0.64 -7.82 -6.27
N CYS A 46 1.21 -7.07 -5.32
CA CYS A 46 0.45 -6.28 -4.37
C CYS A 46 -0.19 -5.06 -5.05
N ILE A 47 0.54 -4.42 -5.99
CA ILE A 47 0.03 -3.27 -6.74
C ILE A 47 -1.21 -3.68 -7.54
N SER A 48 -1.13 -4.78 -8.30
CA SER A 48 -2.27 -5.25 -9.09
C SER A 48 -3.45 -5.65 -8.19
N ALA A 49 -3.20 -6.42 -7.13
CA ALA A 49 -4.26 -6.87 -6.22
C ALA A 49 -4.99 -5.70 -5.54
N HIS A 50 -4.25 -4.75 -4.95
CA HIS A 50 -4.85 -3.63 -4.23
C HIS A 50 -5.41 -2.55 -5.15
N ALA A 51 -4.92 -2.42 -6.38
CA ALA A 51 -5.55 -1.55 -7.38
C ALA A 51 -6.94 -2.05 -7.78
N GLU A 52 -7.09 -3.37 -8.01
CA GLU A 52 -8.39 -3.97 -8.32
C GLU A 52 -9.38 -3.82 -7.16
N GLU A 53 -8.94 -4.11 -5.93
CA GLU A 53 -9.80 -3.99 -4.74
C GLU A 53 -10.17 -2.53 -4.43
N ALA A 54 -9.26 -1.57 -4.65
CA ALA A 54 -9.58 -0.14 -4.53
C ALA A 54 -10.70 0.27 -5.49
N VAL A 55 -10.63 -0.15 -6.76
CA VAL A 55 -11.66 0.14 -7.76
C VAL A 55 -12.99 -0.53 -7.39
N LYS A 56 -12.96 -1.78 -6.92
CA LYS A 56 -14.16 -2.49 -6.42
C LYS A 56 -14.78 -1.78 -5.21
N ALA A 57 -13.95 -1.18 -4.35
CA ALA A 57 -14.39 -0.37 -3.22
C ALA A 57 -14.88 1.04 -3.63
N GLY A 58 -14.89 1.36 -4.93
CA GLY A 58 -15.41 2.63 -5.45
C GLY A 58 -14.37 3.74 -5.56
N ALA A 59 -13.07 3.43 -5.53
CA ALA A 59 -12.03 4.41 -5.84
C ALA A 59 -12.11 4.85 -7.29
N SER A 60 -12.12 6.16 -7.51
CA SER A 60 -11.98 6.78 -8.82
C SER A 60 -10.52 6.74 -9.29
N GLU A 61 -10.32 6.83 -10.61
CA GLU A 61 -8.98 6.96 -11.21
C GLU A 61 -8.21 8.16 -10.63
N ALA A 62 -8.91 9.27 -10.35
CA ALA A 62 -8.32 10.46 -9.73
C ALA A 62 -7.81 10.18 -8.31
N GLU A 63 -8.56 9.44 -7.49
CA GLU A 63 -8.13 9.06 -6.13
C GLU A 63 -6.93 8.11 -6.17
N VAL A 64 -6.94 7.14 -7.08
CA VAL A 64 -5.81 6.23 -7.29
C VAL A 64 -4.57 7.02 -7.73
N ALA A 65 -4.69 7.89 -8.73
CA ALA A 65 -3.59 8.73 -9.20
C ALA A 65 -3.03 9.63 -8.09
N ALA A 66 -3.89 10.21 -7.25
CA ALA A 66 -3.47 11.03 -6.11
C ALA A 66 -2.70 10.22 -5.04
N ALA A 67 -3.16 9.00 -4.73
CA ALA A 67 -2.47 8.10 -3.80
C ALA A 67 -1.09 7.69 -4.33
N LEU A 68 -1.00 7.34 -5.62
CA LEU A 68 0.26 7.02 -6.28
C LEU A 68 1.23 8.21 -6.29
N ALA A 69 0.74 9.40 -6.65
CA ALA A 69 1.53 10.62 -6.64
C ALA A 69 2.10 10.93 -5.24
N THR A 70 1.29 10.71 -4.20
CA THR A 70 1.71 10.87 -2.80
C THR A 70 2.81 9.88 -2.41
N ALA A 71 2.67 8.61 -2.81
CA ALA A 71 3.69 7.58 -2.58
C ALA A 71 5.03 7.92 -3.26
N ILE A 72 4.98 8.42 -4.51
CA ILE A 72 6.15 8.86 -5.26
C ILE A 72 6.81 10.07 -4.58
N ALA A 73 6.02 11.07 -4.19
CA ALA A 73 6.52 12.26 -3.52
C ALA A 73 7.23 11.91 -2.20
N PHE A 74 6.68 10.98 -1.41
CA PHE A 74 7.30 10.48 -0.19
C PHE A 74 8.65 9.80 -0.46
N LYS A 75 8.73 8.92 -1.46
CA LYS A 75 9.99 8.26 -1.85
C LYS A 75 11.04 9.25 -2.34
N CYS A 76 10.65 10.23 -3.14
CA CYS A 76 11.54 11.27 -3.65
C CYS A 76 12.15 12.09 -2.51
N ARG A 77 11.34 12.47 -1.51
CA ARG A 77 11.81 13.20 -0.33
C ARG A 77 12.91 12.44 0.43
N CYS A 78 12.74 11.14 0.61
CA CYS A 78 13.75 10.32 1.28
C CYS A 78 15.08 10.33 0.51
N SER A 79 15.02 10.21 -0.82
CA SER A 79 16.22 10.29 -1.67
C SER A 79 16.89 11.67 -1.61
N LEU A 80 16.11 12.75 -1.61
CA LEU A 80 16.62 14.11 -1.54
C LEU A 80 17.28 14.39 -0.17
N TYR A 81 16.67 13.91 0.92
CA TYR A 81 17.25 14.02 2.25
C TYR A 81 18.61 13.31 2.33
N LEU A 82 18.67 12.05 1.87
CA LEU A 82 19.91 11.27 1.84
C LEU A 82 21.00 11.94 1.02
N PHE A 83 20.66 12.56 -0.11
CA PHE A 83 21.59 13.33 -0.92
C PHE A 83 22.23 14.47 -0.12
N PHE A 84 21.42 15.29 0.58
CA PHE A 84 21.95 16.38 1.40
C PHE A 84 22.78 15.88 2.59
N THR A 85 22.37 14.79 3.24
CA THR A 85 23.17 14.17 4.30
C THR A 85 24.53 13.70 3.77
N CYS A 86 24.55 13.04 2.61
CA CYS A 86 25.78 12.58 1.97
C CYS A 86 26.72 13.74 1.62
N ILE A 87 26.20 14.80 0.99
CA ILE A 87 26.99 16.00 0.65
C ILE A 87 27.57 16.67 1.89
N ARG A 88 26.81 16.73 2.99
CA ARG A 88 27.28 17.38 4.23
C ARG A 88 28.30 16.53 5.01
N SER A 89 28.48 15.26 4.63
CA SER A 89 29.45 14.34 5.22
C SER A 89 30.76 14.23 4.41
N ILE A 90 30.86 14.92 3.27
CA ILE A 90 32.08 15.12 2.48
C ILE A 90 32.68 16.47 2.86
#